data_AF-A0A0S1YAY6-F1
#
_entry.id   AF-A0A0S1YAY6-F1
#
_cell.length_a   1.000
_cell.length_b   1.000
_cell.length_c   1.000
_cell.angle_alpha   90.00
_cell.angle_beta   90.00
_cell.angle_gamma   90.00
#
_symmetry.space_group_name_H-M   'P 1'
#
loop_
_entity.id
_entity.type
_entity.pdbx_description
1 polymer ?
#
loop_
_entity_poly.entity_id
_entity_poly.type
_entity_poly.pdbx_seq_one_letter_code
_entity_poly.pdbx_strand_id
1 'polypeptide(L)'
;MLSPRIAGLCLVALLSACSSSGTKTDGGPDGESSFSTTSAPTPATTSGVSCKSNRSSCLYNGAYESDERNYAQKQAAKLNLAELERLKRGLGQ
;
A
#
# COMPACT_ATOMS: atom_id res chain seq x y z
N MET A 1 -6.77 -27.00 32.18
CA MET A 1 -7.84 -26.17 31.61
C MET A 1 -7.45 -24.72 31.75
N LEU A 2 -7.42 -23.94 30.66
CA LEU A 2 -6.95 -22.56 30.69
C LEU A 2 -7.96 -21.69 31.44
N SER A 3 -7.52 -20.96 32.47
CA SER A 3 -8.41 -20.12 33.27
C SER A 3 -9.08 -19.06 32.38
N PRO A 4 -10.37 -18.76 32.58
CA PRO A 4 -11.09 -17.76 31.78
C PRO A 4 -10.43 -16.38 31.84
N ARG A 5 -9.72 -16.08 32.92
CA ARG A 5 -8.93 -14.84 33.06
C ARG A 5 -7.68 -14.84 32.17
N ILE A 6 -7.02 -15.99 32.04
CA ILE A 6 -5.84 -16.16 31.19
C ILE A 6 -6.26 -16.12 29.71
N ALA A 7 -7.37 -16.79 29.37
CA ALA A 7 -7.94 -16.73 28.04
C ALA A 7 -8.33 -15.30 27.64
N GLY A 8 -8.92 -14.53 28.56
CA GLY A 8 -9.26 -13.11 28.33
C GLY A 8 -8.04 -12.22 28.10
N LEU A 9 -6.98 -12.38 28.91
CA LEU A 9 -5.74 -11.61 28.76
C LEU A 9 -5.03 -11.90 27.43
N CYS A 10 -5.00 -13.16 26.98
CA CYS A 10 -4.44 -13.54 25.68
C CYS A 10 -5.22 -12.93 24.51
N LEU A 11 -6.55 -12.88 24.60
CA LEU A 11 -7.41 -12.32 23.55
C LEU A 11 -7.19 -10.80 23.38
N VAL A 12 -7.04 -10.06 24.49
CA VAL A 12 -6.75 -8.61 24.46
C VAL A 12 -5.36 -8.34 23.88
N ALA A 13 -4.35 -9.16 24.22
CA ALA A 13 -3.00 -9.01 23.68
C ALA A 13 -2.95 -9.22 22.15
N LEU A 14 -3.69 -10.19 21.61
CA LEU A 14 -3.75 -10.46 20.17
C LEU A 14 -4.43 -9.34 19.38
N LEU A 15 -5.43 -8.68 19.97
CA LEU A 15 -6.15 -7.57 19.31
C LEU A 15 -5.36 -6.26 19.33
N SER A 16 -4.38 -6.12 20.22
CA SER A 16 -3.58 -4.89 20.35
C SER A 16 -2.33 -4.84 19.45
N ALA A 17 -2.05 -5.90 18.69
CA ALA A 17 -0.88 -5.99 17.80
C ALA A 17 -1.15 -5.53 16.36
N CYS A 18 -2.36 -5.05 16.03
CA CYS A 18 -2.71 -4.66 14.66
C CYS A 18 -2.36 -3.20 14.30
N SER A 19 -1.68 -2.45 15.17
CA SER A 19 -1.11 -1.14 14.83
C SER A 19 0.28 -1.32 14.24
N SER A 20 0.34 -1.54 12.92
CA SER A 20 1.57 -1.54 12.14
C SER A 20 2.21 -0.14 12.11
N SER A 21 3.00 0.18 13.13
CA SER A 21 4.15 1.05 12.96
C SER A 21 5.23 0.24 12.23
N GLY A 22 5.38 0.48 10.93
CA GLY A 22 6.41 -0.18 10.12
C GLY A 22 7.81 0.18 10.61
N THR A 23 8.43 -0.70 11.39
CA THR A 23 9.87 -0.68 11.65
C THR A 23 10.59 -1.19 10.42
N LYS A 24 11.54 -0.40 9.95
CA LYS A 24 12.48 -0.76 8.89
C LYS A 24 13.25 -2.04 9.25
N THR A 25 13.72 -2.68 8.17
CA THR A 25 14.65 -3.83 8.04
C THR A 25 14.03 -5.22 8.18
N ASP A 26 13.73 -5.84 7.03
CA ASP A 26 14.48 -7.00 6.56
C ASP A 26 14.31 -7.16 5.04
N GLY A 27 15.42 -7.10 4.33
CA GLY A 27 15.48 -7.22 2.87
C GLY A 27 15.24 -8.66 2.42
N GLY A 28 14.25 -8.84 1.55
CA GLY A 28 14.15 -9.99 0.65
C GLY A 28 14.65 -9.57 -0.74
N PRO A 29 15.34 -10.47 -1.49
CA PRO A 29 16.00 -10.10 -2.73
C PRO A 29 14.94 -9.91 -3.81
N ASP A 30 14.88 -8.73 -4.40
CA ASP A 30 14.58 -8.46 -5.81
C ASP A 30 14.56 -6.93 -6.05
N GLY A 31 15.75 -6.38 -6.31
CA GLY A 31 15.93 -5.21 -7.18
C GLY A 31 15.26 -3.88 -6.78
N GLU A 32 15.65 -3.28 -5.67
CA GLU A 32 15.47 -1.85 -5.45
C GLU A 32 16.39 -1.09 -6.44
N SER A 33 15.84 -0.79 -7.62
CA SER A 33 16.38 0.31 -8.43
C SER A 33 16.22 1.57 -7.60
N SER A 34 17.34 2.05 -7.05
CA SER A 34 17.47 3.40 -6.53
C SER A 34 17.03 4.38 -7.59
N PHE A 35 15.74 4.72 -7.60
CA PHE A 35 15.27 5.88 -8.32
C PHE A 35 15.62 7.09 -7.45
N SER A 36 16.89 7.50 -7.53
CA SER A 36 17.26 8.89 -7.29
C SER A 36 16.47 9.74 -8.27
N THR A 37 15.28 10.16 -7.88
CA THR A 37 14.74 11.41 -8.40
C THR A 37 14.94 12.44 -7.33
N THR A 38 15.74 13.42 -7.66
CA THR A 38 15.61 14.77 -7.16
C THR A 38 14.20 15.24 -7.52
N SER A 39 13.18 14.80 -6.76
CA SER A 39 11.85 15.37 -6.85
C SER A 39 11.93 16.73 -6.20
N ALA A 40 11.83 17.77 -7.02
CA ALA A 40 11.64 19.14 -6.56
C ALA A 40 10.62 19.18 -5.41
N PRO A 41 10.82 20.03 -4.38
CA PRO A 41 9.92 20.09 -3.23
C PRO A 41 8.53 20.54 -3.70
N THR A 42 7.66 19.58 -3.97
CA THR A 42 6.22 19.80 -3.98
C THR A 42 5.77 19.99 -2.53
N PRO A 43 4.74 20.80 -2.24
CA PRO A 43 4.34 21.20 -0.89
C PRO A 43 3.67 20.06 -0.07
N ALA A 44 4.12 18.81 -0.25
CA ALA A 44 3.55 17.62 0.38
C ALA A 44 3.97 17.43 1.85
N THR A 45 5.00 18.13 2.33
CA THR A 45 5.57 17.92 3.66
C THR A 45 4.64 18.36 4.80
N THR A 46 3.78 19.36 4.58
CA THR A 46 2.80 19.82 5.59
C THR A 46 1.55 18.93 5.65
N SER A 47 1.25 18.21 4.56
CA SER A 47 0.05 17.35 4.45
C SER A 47 0.17 16.06 5.26
N GLY A 48 1.38 15.59 5.57
CA GLY A 48 1.58 14.30 6.27
C GLY A 48 0.93 14.24 7.66
N VAL A 49 0.88 15.37 8.38
CA VAL A 49 0.30 15.43 9.74
C VAL A 49 -1.22 15.59 9.69
N SER A 50 -1.75 16.38 8.75
CA SER A 50 -3.18 16.63 8.61
C SER A 50 -3.94 15.43 8.05
N CYS A 51 -3.36 14.71 7.08
CA CYS A 51 -3.95 13.48 6.53
C CYS A 51 -4.02 12.33 7.55
N LYS A 52 -3.14 12.35 8.56
CA LYS A 52 -3.15 11.36 9.65
C LYS A 52 -4.34 11.58 10.58
N SER A 53 -4.65 12.82 10.91
CA SER A 53 -5.79 13.19 11.76
C SER A 53 -7.12 13.10 11.01
N ASN A 54 -7.13 13.44 9.72
CA ASN A 54 -8.30 13.29 8.86
C ASN A 54 -7.87 12.81 7.46
N ARG A 55 -8.05 11.51 7.20
CA ARG A 55 -7.68 10.95 5.89
C ARG A 55 -8.51 11.54 4.75
N SER A 56 -9.82 11.75 5.01
CA SER A 56 -10.76 12.20 3.99
C SER A 56 -10.43 13.58 3.44
N SER A 57 -9.84 14.48 4.24
CA SER A 57 -9.42 15.81 3.77
C SER A 57 -8.27 15.76 2.76
N CYS A 58 -7.63 14.61 2.59
CA CYS A 58 -6.54 14.40 1.64
C CYS A 58 -6.91 13.49 0.47
N LEU A 59 -8.11 12.90 0.48
CA LEU A 59 -8.58 12.11 -0.64
C LEU A 59 -9.25 13.05 -1.65
N TYR A 60 -8.67 13.12 -2.86
CA TYR A 60 -9.37 13.73 -3.99
C TYR A 60 -10.45 12.77 -4.48
N ASN A 61 -11.72 13.13 -4.27
CA ASN A 61 -12.89 12.35 -4.68
C ASN A 61 -13.67 13.06 -5.81
N GLY A 62 -12.94 13.73 -6.71
CA GLY A 62 -13.52 14.40 -7.87
C GLY A 62 -13.97 13.42 -8.96
N ALA A 63 -14.66 13.94 -9.97
CA ALA A 63 -14.83 13.20 -11.22
C ALA A 63 -13.46 12.97 -11.87
N TYR A 64 -13.35 11.92 -12.69
CA TYR A 64 -12.18 11.75 -13.56
C TYR A 64 -12.03 12.98 -14.46
N GLU A 65 -10.79 13.37 -14.70
CA GLU A 65 -10.49 14.37 -15.71
C GLU A 65 -10.88 13.84 -17.10
N SER A 66 -11.04 14.76 -18.07
CA SER A 66 -11.29 14.37 -19.46
C SER A 66 -10.22 13.40 -19.95
N ASP A 67 -10.64 12.28 -20.54
CA ASP A 67 -9.81 11.17 -21.03
C ASP A 67 -9.04 10.36 -19.97
N GLU A 68 -9.02 10.77 -18.71
CA GLU A 68 -8.31 10.05 -17.64
C GLU A 68 -8.86 8.63 -17.46
N ARG A 69 -10.19 8.47 -17.53
CA ARG A 69 -10.84 7.15 -17.46
C ARG A 69 -10.33 6.20 -18.55
N ASN A 70 -10.26 6.69 -19.80
CA ASN A 70 -9.80 5.89 -20.94
C ASN A 70 -8.32 5.53 -20.78
N TYR A 71 -7.51 6.49 -20.35
CA TYR A 71 -6.10 6.26 -20.05
C TYR A 71 -5.93 5.21 -18.94
N ALA A 72 -6.63 5.35 -17.82
CA ALA A 72 -6.58 4.44 -16.69
C ALA A 72 -6.97 3.02 -17.10
N GLN A 73 -8.04 2.86 -17.86
CA GLN A 73 -8.47 1.56 -18.37
C GLN A 73 -7.42 0.93 -19.31
N LYS A 74 -6.83 1.72 -20.21
CA LYS A 74 -5.75 1.26 -21.10
C LYS A 74 -4.51 0.81 -20.31
N GLN A 75 -4.10 1.57 -19.29
CA GLN A 75 -2.98 1.19 -18.43
C GLN A 75 -3.29 -0.07 -17.64
N ALA A 76 -4.50 -0.19 -17.07
CA ALA A 76 -4.93 -1.39 -16.36
C ALA A 76 -4.88 -2.64 -17.26
N ALA A 77 -5.35 -2.53 -18.50
CA ALA A 77 -5.27 -3.64 -19.46
C ALA A 77 -3.82 -4.07 -19.74
N LYS A 78 -2.90 -3.11 -19.91
CA LYS A 78 -1.47 -3.40 -20.10
C LYS A 78 -0.86 -4.14 -18.90
N LEU A 79 -1.18 -3.70 -17.69
CA LEU A 79 -0.68 -4.34 -16.46
C LEU A 79 -1.24 -5.75 -16.29
N ASN A 80 -2.52 -5.97 -16.60
CA ASN A 80 -3.13 -7.29 -16.55
C ASN A 80 -2.46 -8.28 -17.52
N LEU A 81 -2.12 -7.83 -18.73
CA LEU A 81 -1.39 -8.65 -19.69
C LEU A 81 0.02 -8.99 -19.20
N ALA A 82 0.75 -8.00 -18.68
CA ALA A 82 2.09 -8.22 -18.13
C ALA A 82 2.07 -9.22 -16.95
N GLU A 83 1.07 -9.12 -16.08
CA GLU A 83 0.89 -10.06 -14.97
C GLU A 83 0.50 -11.45 -15.46
N LEU A 84 -0.39 -11.55 -16.46
CA LEU A 84 -0.75 -12.82 -17.09
C LEU A 84 0.47 -13.51 -17.70
N GLU A 85 1.35 -12.77 -18.37
CA GLU A 85 2.61 -13.29 -18.89
C GLU A 85 3.54 -13.76 -17.75
N ARG A 86 3.62 -13.02 -16.64
CA ARG A 86 4.39 -13.43 -15.46
C ARG A 86 3.89 -14.75 -14.90
N LEU A 87 2.56 -14.91 -14.80
CA LEU A 87 1.93 -16.14 -14.32
C LEU A 87 2.23 -17.32 -15.25
N LYS A 88 2.12 -17.12 -16.57
CA LYS A 88 2.46 -18.17 -17.56
C LYS A 88 3.89 -18.65 -17.43
N ARG A 89 4.85 -17.73 -17.27
CA ARG A 89 6.26 -18.09 -17.04
C ARG A 89 6.45 -18.94 -15.78
N GLY A 90 5.74 -18.63 -14.69
CA GLY A 90 5.79 -19.42 -13.46
C GLY A 90 5.18 -20.81 -13.58
N LEU A 91 4.25 -21.00 -14.53
CA LEU A 91 3.62 -22.28 -14.84
C LEU A 91 4.38 -23.10 -15.88
N GLY A 92 5.49 -22.58 -16.43
CA GLY A 92 6.28 -23.25 -17.48
C GLY A 92 5.56 -23.36 -18.83
N GLN A 93 4.59 -22.47 -19.10
CA GLN A 93 3.86 -22.36 -20.37
C GLN A 93 4.44 -21.29 -21.30
#